data_AF-A0A1M6SZM1-F1
#
_entry.id   AF-A0A1M6SZM1-F1
#
_cell.length_a   1.000
_cell.length_b   1.000
_cell.length_c   1.000
_cell.angle_alpha   90.00
_cell.angle_beta   90.00
_cell.angle_gamma   90.00
#
_symmetry.space_group_name_H-M   'P 1'
#
loop_
_entity.id
_entity.type
_entity.pdbx_description
1 polymer ?
#
loop_
_entity_poly.entity_id
_entity_poly.type
_entity_poly.pdbx_seq_one_letter_code
_entity_poly.pdbx_strand_id
1 'polypeptide(L)'
;MQRPGPWRWLGYAFGAGLPPEMHRWVLHDVTARTWLLRHFARAMVQIGPVAVLLMVLLPGDAALRISAITMGAVMGLLYTTVFVHASTEHRAIKAGYPEGYASLVRSRRRALRKALRKARAGSAPVR
;
A
#
# COMPACT_ATOMS: atom_id res chain seq x y z
N MET A 1 -10.64 5.70 15.14
CA MET A 1 -9.32 5.71 14.45
C MET A 1 -9.17 7.07 13.79
N GLN A 2 -8.15 7.84 14.14
CA GLN A 2 -7.88 9.14 13.53
C GLN A 2 -7.18 8.93 12.18
N ARG A 3 -7.65 9.59 11.12
CA ARG A 3 -7.02 9.53 9.79
C ARG A 3 -5.98 10.65 9.67
N PRO A 4 -4.82 10.41 9.05
CA PRO A 4 -3.86 11.47 8.77
C PRO A 4 -4.46 12.48 7.79
N GLY A 5 -4.20 13.76 8.02
CA GLY A 5 -4.44 14.79 7.01
C GLY A 5 -3.53 14.61 5.78
N PRO A 6 -3.79 15.31 4.67
CA PRO A 6 -3.12 15.09 3.39
C PRO A 6 -1.58 15.23 3.49
N TRP A 7 -1.07 16.22 4.20
CA TRP A 7 0.38 16.43 4.38
C TRP A 7 1.06 15.32 5.17
N ARG A 8 0.42 14.86 6.25
CA ARG A 8 0.93 13.73 7.05
C ARG A 8 0.87 12.43 6.25
N TRP A 9 -0.16 12.26 5.42
CA TRP A 9 -0.26 11.12 4.53
C TRP A 9 0.82 11.14 3.44
N LEU A 10 1.14 12.30 2.88
CA LEU A 10 2.27 12.48 1.94
C LEU A 10 3.60 12.10 2.59
N GLY A 11 3.92 12.66 3.76
CA GLY A 11 5.11 12.28 4.50
C GLY A 11 5.15 10.78 4.79
N TYR A 12 4.02 10.21 5.24
CA TYR A 12 3.87 8.78 5.43
C TYR A 12 4.09 7.99 4.13
N ALA A 13 3.60 8.46 2.97
CA ALA A 13 3.82 7.82 1.68
C ALA A 13 5.32 7.68 1.40
N PHE A 14 6.12 8.74 1.67
CA PHE A 14 7.58 8.73 1.58
C PHE A 14 8.31 8.02 2.74
N GLY A 15 7.57 7.41 3.68
CA GLY A 15 8.14 6.58 4.74
C GLY A 15 8.26 7.25 6.10
N ALA A 16 7.75 8.48 6.28
CA ALA A 16 7.68 9.10 7.60
C ALA A 16 6.80 8.29 8.56
N GLY A 17 7.13 8.33 9.85
CA GLY A 17 6.26 7.80 10.90
C GLY A 17 5.02 8.69 11.07
N LEU A 18 3.96 8.13 11.63
CA LEU A 18 2.80 8.88 12.08
C LEU A 18 2.80 8.94 13.62
N PRO A 19 2.20 9.97 14.23
CA PRO A 19 2.13 10.06 15.68
C PRO A 19 1.36 8.90 16.33
N PRO A 20 1.55 8.68 17.64
CA PRO A 20 0.92 7.59 18.40
C PRO A 20 -0.61 7.49 18.23
N GLU A 21 -1.32 8.62 18.17
CA GLU A 21 -2.79 8.62 18.00
C GLU A 21 -3.25 7.92 16.70
N MET A 22 -2.37 7.87 15.69
CA MET A 22 -2.63 7.34 14.35
C MET A 22 -2.08 5.91 14.14
N HIS A 23 -1.43 5.30 15.13
CA HIS A 23 -0.87 3.94 14.99
C HIS A 23 -1.94 2.90 14.61
N ARG A 24 -3.14 3.00 15.21
CA ARG A 24 -4.28 2.15 14.83
C ARG A 24 -4.66 2.31 13.35
N TRP A 25 -4.55 3.54 12.82
CA TRP A 25 -4.79 3.78 11.39
C TRP A 25 -3.69 3.16 10.53
N VAL A 26 -2.41 3.22 10.93
CA VAL A 26 -1.32 2.54 10.21
C VAL A 26 -1.58 1.04 10.11
N LEU A 27 -1.95 0.40 11.23
CA LEU A 27 -2.31 -1.02 11.21
C LEU A 27 -3.50 -1.29 10.28
N HIS A 28 -4.53 -0.44 10.31
CA HIS A 28 -5.65 -0.57 9.39
C HIS A 28 -5.22 -0.42 7.92
N ASP A 29 -4.40 0.58 7.61
CA ASP A 29 -3.89 0.87 6.27
C ASP A 29 -3.17 -0.36 5.66
N VAL A 30 -2.33 -1.03 6.45
CA VAL A 30 -1.56 -2.20 6.00
C VAL A 30 -2.29 -3.54 6.10
N THR A 31 -3.47 -3.59 6.75
CA THR A 31 -4.24 -4.84 6.94
C THR A 31 -5.67 -4.82 6.38
N ALA A 32 -6.14 -3.66 5.88
CA ALA A 32 -7.47 -3.50 5.29
C ALA A 32 -7.66 -4.39 4.04
N ARG A 33 -8.88 -4.52 3.53
CA ARG A 33 -9.13 -5.27 2.28
C ARG A 33 -8.35 -4.69 1.10
N THR A 34 -8.23 -3.36 1.05
CA THR A 34 -7.60 -2.60 -0.03
C THR A 34 -6.15 -2.25 0.26
N TRP A 35 -5.50 -2.97 1.18
CA TRP A 35 -4.10 -2.70 1.58
C TRP A 35 -3.12 -2.72 0.39
N LEU A 36 -3.32 -3.63 -0.57
CA LEU A 36 -2.55 -3.66 -1.82
C LEU A 36 -2.73 -2.37 -2.62
N LEU A 37 -3.97 -1.94 -2.83
CA LEU A 37 -4.28 -0.73 -3.58
C LEU A 37 -3.68 0.51 -2.91
N ARG A 38 -3.73 0.58 -1.56
CA ARG A 38 -3.10 1.64 -0.77
C ARG A 38 -1.58 1.64 -0.92
N HIS A 39 -0.98 0.45 -1.00
CA HIS A 39 0.45 0.31 -1.25
C HIS A 39 0.85 0.82 -2.64
N PHE A 40 0.12 0.42 -3.67
CA PHE A 40 0.32 0.92 -5.04
C PHE A 40 0.08 2.43 -5.15
N ALA A 41 -0.93 2.97 -4.49
CA ALA A 41 -1.17 4.41 -4.46
C ALA A 41 0.03 5.19 -3.88
N ARG A 42 0.66 4.68 -2.82
CA ARG A 42 1.90 5.28 -2.29
C ARG A 42 3.05 5.19 -3.28
N ALA A 43 3.23 4.04 -3.94
CA ALA A 43 4.27 3.88 -4.96
C ALA A 43 4.08 4.88 -6.11
N MET A 44 2.85 5.09 -6.58
CA MET A 44 2.54 6.10 -7.61
C MET A 44 2.85 7.52 -7.13
N VAL A 45 2.53 7.84 -5.88
CA VAL A 45 2.89 9.15 -5.28
C VAL A 45 4.40 9.34 -5.18
N GLN A 46 5.17 8.29 -4.91
CA GLN A 46 6.64 8.34 -4.91
C GLN A 46 7.22 8.46 -6.33
N ILE A 47 6.61 7.81 -7.31
CA ILE A 47 7.02 7.89 -8.73
C ILE A 47 6.74 9.28 -9.31
N GLY A 48 5.67 9.94 -8.87
CA GLY A 48 5.23 11.24 -9.37
C GLY A 48 6.34 12.30 -9.48
N PRO A 49 7.08 12.62 -8.40
CA PRO A 49 8.19 13.57 -8.46
C PRO A 49 9.25 13.19 -9.49
N VAL A 50 9.65 11.92 -9.55
CA VAL A 50 10.65 11.45 -10.52
C VAL A 50 10.13 11.61 -11.95
N ALA A 51 8.86 11.25 -12.20
CA ALA A 51 8.24 11.42 -13.51
C ALA A 51 8.19 12.90 -13.94
N VAL A 52 7.86 13.82 -13.02
CA VAL A 52 7.88 15.26 -13.28
C VAL A 52 9.29 15.74 -13.60
N LEU A 53 10.29 15.32 -12.81
CA LEU A 53 11.69 15.67 -13.09
C LEU A 53 12.13 15.17 -14.47
N LEU A 54 11.83 13.92 -14.83
CA LEU A 54 12.16 13.39 -16.15
C LEU A 54 11.46 14.17 -17.27
N MET A 55 10.21 14.59 -17.08
CA MET A 55 9.48 15.32 -18.10
C MET A 55 10.07 16.72 -18.37
N VAL A 56 10.61 17.37 -17.34
CA VAL A 56 11.17 18.73 -17.41
C VAL A 56 12.65 18.74 -17.79
N LEU A 57 13.43 17.81 -17.24
CA LEU A 57 14.90 17.82 -17.35
C LEU A 57 15.42 16.97 -18.50
N LEU A 58 14.71 15.93 -18.93
CA LEU A 58 15.21 15.03 -19.98
C LEU A 58 15.10 15.71 -21.35
N PRO A 59 16.22 16.04 -22.03
CA PRO A 59 16.15 16.55 -23.38
C PRO A 59 15.62 15.46 -24.32
N GLY A 60 14.84 15.84 -25.32
CA GLY A 60 14.20 14.90 -26.25
C GLY A 60 12.73 15.21 -26.49
N ASP A 61 12.13 14.45 -27.39
CA ASP A 61 10.72 14.57 -27.73
C ASP A 61 9.82 13.95 -26.65
N ALA A 62 8.52 14.21 -26.74
CA ALA A 62 7.56 13.74 -25.75
C ALA A 62 7.48 12.20 -25.72
N ALA A 63 7.66 11.51 -26.85
CA ALA A 63 7.59 10.05 -26.89
C ALA A 63 8.74 9.40 -26.13
N LEU A 64 9.97 9.91 -26.27
CA LEU A 64 11.11 9.43 -25.48
C LEU A 64 10.88 9.63 -23.98
N ARG A 65 10.40 10.81 -23.56
CA ARG A 65 10.12 11.08 -22.14
C ARG A 65 9.05 10.16 -21.58
N ILE A 66 7.94 9.99 -22.30
CA ILE A 66 6.83 9.12 -21.88
C ILE A 66 7.28 7.67 -21.79
N SER A 67 8.05 7.18 -22.77
CA SER A 67 8.56 5.80 -22.75
C SER A 67 9.51 5.55 -21.57
N ALA A 68 10.43 6.47 -21.29
CA ALA A 68 11.33 6.40 -20.14
C ALA A 68 10.57 6.38 -18.80
N ILE A 69 9.60 7.30 -18.64
CA ILE A 69 8.75 7.36 -17.44
C ILE A 69 7.94 6.08 -17.29
N THR A 70 7.36 5.58 -18.38
CA THR A 70 6.54 4.37 -18.36
C THR A 70 7.36 3.15 -17.96
N MET A 71 8.54 2.98 -18.55
CA MET A 71 9.44 1.87 -18.23
C MET A 71 9.88 1.92 -16.75
N GLY A 72 10.29 3.09 -16.27
CA GLY A 72 10.63 3.29 -14.86
C GLY A 72 9.45 3.01 -13.91
N ALA A 73 8.25 3.44 -14.27
CA ALA A 73 7.04 3.19 -13.49
C ALA A 73 6.69 1.69 -13.44
N VAL A 74 6.80 0.98 -14.56
CA VAL A 74 6.59 -0.48 -14.62
C VAL A 74 7.58 -1.19 -13.70
N MET A 75 8.88 -0.85 -13.78
CA MET A 75 9.90 -1.46 -12.91
C MET A 75 9.65 -1.14 -11.43
N GLY A 76 9.28 0.10 -11.11
CA GLY A 76 8.92 0.50 -9.75
C GLY A 76 7.71 -0.27 -9.20
N LEU A 77 6.68 -0.50 -10.04
CA LEU A 77 5.50 -1.28 -9.67
C LEU A 77 5.79 -2.78 -9.53
N LEU A 78 6.69 -3.32 -10.34
CA LEU A 78 7.15 -4.70 -10.17
C LEU A 78 7.88 -4.87 -8.84
N TYR A 79 8.84 -3.99 -8.55
CA TYR A 79 9.59 -4.03 -7.29
C TYR A 79 8.68 -3.82 -6.07
N THR A 80 7.71 -2.90 -6.16
CA THR A 80 6.79 -2.66 -5.05
C THR A 80 5.93 -3.89 -4.73
N THR A 81 5.65 -4.73 -5.73
CA THR A 81 4.94 -6.01 -5.55
C THR A 81 5.80 -7.02 -4.79
N VAL A 82 7.08 -7.13 -5.14
CA VAL A 82 8.04 -8.02 -4.45
C VAL A 82 8.17 -7.64 -2.97
N PHE A 83 8.30 -6.34 -2.68
CA PHE A 83 8.53 -5.85 -1.32
C PHE A 83 7.26 -5.47 -0.57
N VAL A 84 6.08 -5.79 -1.10
CA VAL A 84 4.80 -5.34 -0.53
C VAL A 84 4.63 -5.82 0.92
N HIS A 85 5.08 -7.04 1.23
CA HIS A 85 5.00 -7.60 2.58
C HIS A 85 6.02 -6.97 3.52
N ALA A 86 7.29 -6.88 3.12
CA ALA A 86 8.35 -6.26 3.91
C ALA A 86 8.06 -4.78 4.20
N SER A 87 7.62 -4.02 3.19
CA SER A 87 7.31 -2.59 3.33
C SER A 87 6.11 -2.34 4.25
N THR A 88 5.08 -3.18 4.16
CA THR A 88 3.89 -3.06 5.03
C THR A 88 4.19 -3.47 6.47
N GLU A 89 5.04 -4.47 6.67
CA GLU A 89 5.49 -4.91 7.99
C GLU A 89 6.36 -3.84 8.66
N HIS A 90 7.33 -3.28 7.94
CA HIS A 90 8.19 -2.21 8.44
C HIS A 90 7.38 -0.99 8.91
N ARG A 91 6.28 -0.64 8.20
CA ARG A 91 5.36 0.44 8.62
C ARG A 91 4.61 0.10 9.91
N ALA A 92 4.19 -1.15 10.09
CA ALA A 92 3.56 -1.60 11.33
C ALA A 92 4.56 -1.54 12.49
N ILE A 93 5.80 -2.00 12.28
CA ILE A 93 6.88 -1.92 13.26
C ILE A 93 7.18 -0.47 13.65
N LYS A 94 7.26 0.44 12.67
CA LYS A 94 7.45 1.88 12.91
C LYS A 94 6.30 2.53 13.70
N ALA A 95 5.12 1.93 13.68
CA ALA A 95 3.97 2.32 14.49
C ALA A 95 3.87 1.56 15.83
N GLY A 96 4.94 0.87 16.25
CA GLY A 96 5.04 0.18 17.55
C GLY A 96 4.38 -1.19 17.61
N TYR A 97 4.03 -1.81 16.47
CA TYR A 97 3.53 -3.19 16.47
C TYR A 97 4.69 -4.20 16.42
N PRO A 98 4.55 -5.37 17.07
CA PRO A 98 5.54 -6.44 16.96
C PRO A 98 5.72 -6.92 15.51
N GLU A 99 6.90 -7.44 15.20
CA GLU A 99 7.16 -8.06 13.91
C GLU A 99 6.21 -9.25 13.64
N GLY A 100 5.73 -9.36 12.41
CA GLY A 100 4.77 -10.36 11.97
C GLY A 100 3.32 -10.04 12.34
N TYR A 101 3.07 -8.99 13.12
CA TYR A 101 1.72 -8.66 13.59
C TYR A 101 0.78 -8.28 12.44
N ALA A 102 1.25 -7.51 11.45
CA ALA A 102 0.40 -7.14 10.31
C ALA A 102 0.09 -8.37 9.42
N SER A 103 1.02 -9.31 9.29
CA SER A 103 0.78 -10.60 8.64
C SER A 103 -0.30 -11.42 9.37
N LEU A 104 -0.20 -11.53 10.70
CA LEU A 104 -1.17 -12.24 11.55
C LEU A 104 -2.57 -11.63 11.44
N VAL A 105 -2.69 -10.31 11.48
CA VAL A 105 -4.00 -9.64 11.34
C VAL A 105 -4.60 -9.92 9.96
N ARG A 106 -3.79 -9.90 8.89
CA ARG A 106 -4.26 -10.24 7.53
C ARG A 106 -4.70 -11.70 7.43
N SER A 107 -3.96 -12.65 8.01
CA SER A 107 -4.33 -14.07 7.98
C SER A 107 -5.63 -14.34 8.74
N ARG A 108 -5.80 -13.77 9.95
CA ARG A 108 -7.05 -13.84 10.73
C ARG A 108 -8.24 -13.28 9.96
N ARG A 109 -8.09 -12.10 9.35
CA ARG A 109 -9.16 -11.49 8.53
C ARG A 109 -9.52 -12.34 7.32
N ARG A 110 -8.55 -12.97 6.65
CA ARG A 110 -8.80 -13.90 5.53
C ARG A 110 -9.55 -15.15 5.99
N ALA A 111 -9.13 -15.75 7.11
CA ALA A 111 -9.79 -16.92 7.68
C ALA A 111 -11.26 -16.64 8.03
N LEU A 112 -11.53 -15.52 8.72
CA LEU A 112 -12.89 -15.10 9.06
C LEU A 112 -13.76 -14.92 7.81
N ARG A 113 -13.24 -14.28 6.76
CA ARG A 113 -13.98 -14.11 5.49
C ARG A 113 -14.28 -15.44 4.82
N LYS A 114 -13.34 -16.39 4.85
CA LYS A 114 -13.54 -17.74 4.30
C LYS A 114 -14.63 -18.49 5.07
N ALA A 115 -14.61 -18.42 6.41
CA ALA A 115 -15.62 -19.02 7.27
C ALA A 115 -17.02 -18.44 7.02
N LEU A 116 -17.14 -17.10 6.96
CA LEU A 116 -18.41 -16.42 6.66
C LEU A 116 -18.97 -16.77 5.28
N ARG A 117 -18.11 -16.92 4.26
CA ARG A 117 -18.52 -17.37 2.92
C ARG A 117 -19.04 -18.81 2.94
N LYS A 118 -18.36 -19.72 3.66
CA LYS A 118 -18.79 -21.12 3.80
C LYS A 118 -20.15 -21.22 4.51
N ALA A 119 -20.35 -20.47 5.59
CA ALA A 119 -21.63 -20.43 6.32
C ALA A 119 -22.79 -19.94 5.44
N ARG A 120 -22.55 -18.92 4.60
CA ARG A 120 -23.55 -18.44 3.63
C ARG A 120 -23.84 -19.45 2.52
N ALA A 121 -22.84 -20.18 2.04
CA ALA A 121 -23.03 -21.20 1.01
C ALA A 121 -23.80 -22.43 1.54
N GLY A 122 -23.56 -22.83 2.80
CA GLY A 122 -24.27 -23.95 3.43
C GLY A 122 -25.69 -23.63 3.91
N SER A 123 -26.11 -22.37 3.88
CA SER A 123 -27.48 -21.93 4.22
C SER A 123 -28.34 -21.62 2.99
N ALA A 124 -27.80 -21.79 1.78
CA ALA A 124 -28.60 -21.70 0.56
C ALA A 124 -29.44 -22.98 0.41
N PRO A 125 -30.77 -22.89 0.24
CA PRO A 125 -31.62 -24.06 0.10
C PRO A 125 -31.23 -24.83 -1.17
N VAL A 126 -30.98 -26.14 -1.01
CA VAL A 126 -30.85 -27.07 -2.14
C VAL A 126 -32.22 -27.10 -2.81
N ARG A 127 -32.30 -26.60 -4.04
CA ARG A 127 -33.49 -26.69 -4.90
C ARG A 127 -33.58 -28.07 -5.53
#